data_AF-A7I337-F1
#
_entry.id   AF-A7I337-F1
#
_cell.length_a   1.000
_cell.length_b   1.000
_cell.length_c   1.000
_cell.angle_alpha   90.00
_cell.angle_beta   90.00
_cell.angle_gamma   90.00
#
_symmetry.space_group_name_H-M   'P 1'
#
loop_
_entity.id
_entity.type
_entity.pdbx_description
1 polymer ?
#
loop_
_entity_poly.entity_id
_entity_poly.type
_entity_poly.pdbx_seq_one_letter_code
_entity_poly.pdbx_strand_id
1 'polypeptide(L)'
;MILKTFLIAIAEISHIAIYAYTIVIFIACILSFVRPDPYNKFVQIIYRLSEPVFAFFRRKIPTTFGGLDLSPLIVFFILAFIDKFFVRLLLEFAYSM
;
A
#
# COMPACT_ATOMS: atom_id res chain seq x y z
N MET A 1 -21.00 -23.98 -0.60
CA MET A 1 -21.44 -22.95 0.36
C MET A 1 -20.34 -22.54 1.33
N ILE A 2 -19.82 -23.42 2.20
CA ILE A 2 -18.82 -23.07 3.22
C ILE A 2 -17.51 -22.54 2.61
N LEU A 3 -16.94 -23.25 1.63
CA LEU A 3 -15.68 -22.86 0.98
C LEU A 3 -15.76 -21.49 0.29
N LYS A 4 -16.87 -21.23 -0.42
CA LYS A 4 -17.16 -19.93 -1.05
C LYS A 4 -17.16 -18.81 -0.01
N THR A 5 -17.90 -18.96 1.09
CA THR A 5 -17.96 -17.94 2.14
C THR A 5 -16.59 -17.69 2.76
N PHE A 6 -15.80 -18.75 2.97
CA PHE A 6 -14.45 -18.64 3.49
C PHE A 6 -13.52 -17.85 2.55
N LEU A 7 -13.56 -18.12 1.24
CA LEU A 7 -12.77 -17.38 0.25
C LEU A 7 -13.18 -15.91 0.14
N ILE A 8 -14.48 -15.62 0.20
CA ILE A 8 -14.97 -14.23 0.23
C ILE A 8 -14.42 -13.51 1.46
N ALA A 9 -14.46 -14.14 2.63
CA ALA A 9 -13.91 -13.54 3.85
C ALA A 9 -12.41 -13.25 3.74
N ILE A 10 -11.62 -14.14 3.12
CA ILE A 10 -10.20 -13.91 2.86
C ILE A 10 -10.00 -12.72 1.92
N ALA A 11 -10.78 -12.63 0.84
CA ALA A 11 -10.70 -11.53 -0.11
C ALA A 11 -10.97 -10.19 0.57
N GLU A 12 -12.02 -10.10 1.38
CA GLU A 12 -12.40 -8.89 2.13
C GLU A 12 -11.34 -8.50 3.16
N ILE A 13 -10.80 -9.46 3.92
CA ILE A 13 -9.72 -9.19 4.89
C ILE A 13 -8.47 -8.68 4.17
N SER A 14 -8.15 -9.27 3.00
CA SER A 14 -7.03 -8.82 2.17
C SER A 14 -7.24 -7.39 1.68
N HIS A 15 -8.44 -7.07 1.21
CA HIS A 15 -8.82 -5.71 0.80
C HIS A 15 -8.63 -4.71 1.94
N ILE A 16 -9.14 -5.01 3.14
CA ILE A 16 -9.01 -4.14 4.32
C ILE A 16 -7.54 -3.90 4.65
N ALA A 17 -6.71 -4.94 4.62
CA ALA A 17 -5.29 -4.82 4.91
C ALA A 17 -4.55 -3.96 3.87
N ILE A 18 -4.82 -4.18 2.57
CA ILE A 18 -4.22 -3.40 1.48
C ILE A 18 -4.68 -1.94 1.55
N TYR A 19 -5.97 -1.70 1.79
CA TYR A 19 -6.53 -0.36 1.92
C TYR A 19 -5.93 0.40 3.11
N ALA A 20 -5.83 -0.24 4.28
CA ALA A 20 -5.20 0.36 5.46
C ALA A 20 -3.73 0.73 5.18
N TYR A 21 -2.97 -0.14 4.52
CA TYR A 21 -1.59 0.15 4.15
C TYR A 21 -1.50 1.25 3.09
N THR A 22 -2.44 1.29 2.14
CA THR A 22 -2.53 2.35 1.13
C THR A 22 -2.72 3.73 1.78
N ILE A 23 -3.51 3.83 2.86
CA ILE A 23 -3.63 5.06 3.65
C ILE A 23 -2.28 5.46 4.26
N VAL A 24 -1.53 4.51 4.83
CA VAL A 24 -0.19 4.79 5.38
C VAL A 24 0.74 5.36 4.30
N ILE A 25 0.76 4.74 3.12
CA ILE A 25 1.57 5.23 1.98
C ILE A 25 1.11 6.60 1.51
N PHE A 26 -0.19 6.84 1.46
CA PHE A 26 -0.76 8.14 1.09
C PHE A 26 -0.36 9.23 2.08
N ILE A 27 -0.44 8.96 3.40
CA ILE A 27 0.03 9.89 4.43
C ILE A 27 1.53 10.13 4.27
N ALA A 28 2.34 9.07 4.12
CA ALA A 28 3.79 9.19 3.92
C ALA A 28 4.13 10.05 2.70
N CYS A 29 3.37 9.90 1.61
CA CYS A 29 3.48 10.74 0.42
C CYS A 29 3.28 12.21 0.77
N ILE A 30 2.17 12.57 1.45
CA ILE A 30 1.91 13.95 1.88
C ILE A 30 3.03 14.48 2.78
N LEU A 31 3.46 13.69 3.78
CA LEU A 31 4.52 14.09 4.71
C LEU A 31 5.84 14.39 3.98
N SER A 32 6.13 13.70 2.87
CA SER A 32 7.31 13.98 2.06
C SER A 32 7.29 15.36 1.39
N PHE A 33 6.10 15.87 1.03
CA PHE A 33 5.94 17.20 0.42
C PHE A 33 5.98 18.33 1.46
N VAL A 34 5.32 18.14 2.61
CA VAL A 34 5.16 19.21 3.60
C VAL A 34 6.30 19.31 4.60
N ARG A 35 7.18 18.29 4.68
CA ARG A 35 8.35 18.25 5.58
C ARG A 35 8.00 18.56 7.05
N PRO A 36 7.19 17.70 7.70
CA PRO A 36 6.72 17.89 9.07
C PRO A 36 7.86 17.72 10.09
N ASP A 37 7.62 18.11 11.35
CA ASP A 37 8.55 17.90 12.46
C ASP A 37 8.90 16.40 12.62
N PRO A 38 10.19 16.02 12.46
CA PRO A 38 10.63 14.62 12.56
C PRO A 38 10.54 14.03 13.97
N TYR A 39 10.40 14.84 15.03
CA TYR A 39 10.27 14.37 16.41
C TYR A 39 8.85 13.94 16.76
N ASN A 40 7.87 14.22 15.90
CA ASN A 40 6.50 13.77 16.10
C ASN A 40 6.41 12.25 15.98
N LYS A 41 5.96 11.58 17.06
CA LYS A 41 5.81 10.13 17.13
C LYS A 41 4.93 9.56 16.00
N PHE A 42 3.89 10.28 15.61
CA PHE A 42 3.01 9.88 14.51
C PHE A 42 3.76 9.85 13.18
N VAL A 43 4.54 10.91 12.88
CA VAL A 43 5.38 10.99 11.67
C VAL A 43 6.40 9.84 11.64
N GLN A 44 7.03 9.54 12.78
CA GLN A 44 7.98 8.42 12.87
C GLN A 44 7.33 7.06 12.63
N ILE A 45 6.11 6.83 13.11
CA ILE A 45 5.37 5.59 12.84
C ILE A 45 5.10 5.45 11.35
N ILE A 46 4.60 6.50 10.70
CA ILE A 46 4.32 6.47 9.27
C ILE A 46 5.60 6.17 8.47
N TYR A 47 6.70 6.87 8.75
CA TYR A 47 7.97 6.60 8.08
C TYR A 47 8.49 5.19 8.34
N ARG A 48 8.41 4.68 9.57
CA ARG A 48 8.83 3.30 9.86
C ARG A 48 8.04 2.26 9.07
N LEU A 49 6.76 2.51 8.80
CA LEU A 49 5.89 1.62 8.04
C LEU A 49 6.08 1.73 6.52
N SER A 50 6.39 2.93 6.01
CA SER A 50 6.52 3.18 4.57
C SER A 50 7.94 2.97 4.04
N GLU A 51 8.95 3.29 4.85
CA GLU A 51 10.36 3.36 4.45
C GLU A 51 10.93 2.03 3.92
N PRO A 52 10.64 0.85 4.49
CA PRO A 52 11.15 -0.41 3.94
C PRO A 52 10.75 -0.62 2.48
N VAL A 53 9.51 -0.26 2.12
CA VAL A 53 9.00 -0.39 0.77
C VAL A 53 9.58 0.70 -0.14
N PHE A 54 9.64 1.95 0.32
CA PHE A 54 10.25 3.03 -0.46
C PHE A 54 11.74 2.78 -0.73
N ALA A 55 12.49 2.30 0.26
CA ALA A 55 13.89 1.92 0.12
C ALA A 55 14.08 0.77 -0.88
N PHE A 56 13.18 -0.21 -0.90
CA PHE A 56 13.20 -1.28 -1.88
C PHE A 56 13.06 -0.75 -3.31
N PHE A 57 12.09 0.14 -3.55
CA PHE A 57 11.89 0.75 -4.88
C PHE A 57 13.04 1.67 -5.27
N ARG A 58 13.50 2.56 -4.39
CA ARG A 58 14.68 3.43 -4.63
C ARG A 58 15.93 2.66 -5.03
N ARG A 59 16.13 1.47 -4.46
CA ARG A 59 17.30 0.62 -4.80
C ARG A 59 17.18 -0.05 -6.16
N LYS A 60 15.95 -0.34 -6.62
CA LYS A 60 15.70 -1.06 -7.87
C LYS A 60 15.53 -0.13 -9.06
N ILE A 61 14.93 1.03 -8.84
CA ILE A 61 14.62 2.03 -9.85
C ILE A 61 15.03 3.38 -9.27
N PRO A 62 15.76 4.23 -9.99
CA PRO A 62 16.00 5.60 -9.55
C PRO A 62 14.65 6.33 -9.56
N THR A 63 14.02 6.41 -8.40
CA THR A 63 12.71 7.06 -8.21
C THR A 63 12.85 8.51 -7.75
N THR A 64 14.06 8.94 -7.37
CA THR A 64 14.34 10.30 -6.93
C THR A 64 14.78 11.17 -8.10
N PHE A 65 13.99 12.19 -8.45
CA PHE A 65 14.29 13.15 -9.51
C PHE A 65 14.26 14.57 -8.96
N GLY A 66 15.35 15.33 -9.11
CA GLY A 66 15.41 16.73 -8.67
C GLY A 66 15.15 16.93 -7.17
N GLY A 67 15.44 15.92 -6.33
CA GLY A 67 15.17 15.95 -4.89
C GLY A 67 13.73 15.57 -4.49
N LEU A 68 12.87 15.22 -5.45
CA LEU A 68 11.55 14.66 -5.22
C LEU A 68 11.59 13.13 -5.33
N ASP A 69 11.05 12.43 -4.34
CA ASP A 69 10.94 10.97 -4.34
C ASP A 69 9.59 10.52 -4.92
N LEU A 70 9.59 9.84 -6.07
CA LEU A 70 8.39 9.27 -6.71
C LEU A 70 8.02 7.88 -6.17
N SER A 71 8.81 7.30 -5.25
CA SER A 71 8.51 6.00 -4.64
C SER A 71 7.11 5.91 -4.03
N PRO A 72 6.60 6.92 -3.29
CA PRO A 72 5.26 6.84 -2.71
C PRO A 72 4.17 6.68 -3.78
N LEU A 73 4.32 7.37 -4.92
CA LEU A 73 3.38 7.28 -6.04
C LEU A 73 3.41 5.90 -6.70
N ILE A 74 4.60 5.36 -6.94
CA ILE A 74 4.78 4.01 -7.52
C ILE A 74 4.16 2.96 -6.61
N VAL A 75 4.45 3.02 -5.31
CA VAL A 75 3.90 2.08 -4.33
C VAL A 75 2.39 2.18 -4.25
N PHE A 76 1.83 3.40 -4.27
CA PHE A 76 0.39 3.61 -4.28
C PHE A 76 -0.27 2.91 -5.48
N PHE A 77 0.27 3.08 -6.70
CA PHE A 77 -0.27 2.41 -7.89
C PHE A 77 -0.14 0.89 -7.82
N ILE A 78 0.96 0.37 -7.28
CA ILE A 78 1.15 -1.08 -7.10
C ILE A 78 0.13 -1.64 -6.11
N LEU A 79 -0.09 -0.96 -4.98
CA LEU A 79 -1.10 -1.39 -4.00
C LEU A 79 -2.50 -1.35 -4.59
N ALA A 80 -2.85 -0.28 -5.31
CA ALA A 80 -4.14 -0.17 -6.00
C ALA A 80 -4.33 -1.29 -7.04
N PHE A 81 -3.27 -1.62 -7.80
CA PHE A 81 -3.31 -2.74 -8.73
C PHE A 81 -3.49 -4.07 -8.01
N ILE A 82 -2.71 -4.34 -6.96
CA ILE A 82 -2.82 -5.58 -6.17
C ILE A 82 -4.22 -5.70 -5.60
N ASP A 83 -4.76 -4.64 -5.01
CA ASP A 83 -6.12 -4.62 -4.49
C ASP A 83 -7.13 -5.00 -5.58
N LYS A 84 -7.15 -4.26 -6.68
CA LYS A 84 -8.14 -4.45 -7.75
C LYS A 84 -7.98 -5.77 -8.49
N PHE A 85 -6.77 -6.27 -8.65
CA PHE A 85 -6.50 -7.51 -9.38
C PHE A 85 -6.66 -8.72 -8.48
N PHE A 86 -5.93 -8.78 -7.37
CA PHE A 86 -5.87 -9.97 -6.51
C PHE A 86 -7.19 -10.20 -5.75
N VAL A 87 -7.75 -9.16 -5.13
CA VAL A 87 -9.03 -9.30 -4.39
C VAL A 87 -10.14 -9.70 -5.35
N ARG A 88 -10.22 -9.03 -6.51
CA ARG A 88 -11.24 -9.34 -7.52
C ARG A 88 -11.10 -10.76 -8.06
N LEU A 89 -9.87 -11.22 -8.32
CA LEU A 89 -9.61 -12.58 -8.75
C LEU A 89 -10.10 -13.61 -7.72
N LEU A 90 -9.84 -13.37 -6.42
CA LEU A 90 -10.33 -14.24 -5.35
C LEU A 90 -11.86 -14.26 -5.25
N LEU A 91 -12.49 -13.09 -5.40
CA LEU A 91 -13.95 -12.98 -5.39
C LEU A 91 -14.57 -13.69 -6.59
N GLU A 92 -14.09 -13.44 -7.81
CA GLU A 92 -14.58 -14.09 -9.03
C GLU A 92 -14.43 -15.62 -8.95
N PHE A 93 -13.29 -16.09 -8.46
CA PHE A 93 -13.07 -17.51 -8.19
C PHE A 93 -14.07 -18.07 -7.17
N ALA A 94 -14.30 -17.38 -6.05
CA ALA A 94 -15.27 -17.80 -5.04
C ALA A 94 -16.72 -17.81 -5.56
N TYR A 95 -17.08 -16.87 -6.44
CA TYR A 95 -18.40 -16.82 -7.05
C TYR A 95 -18.61 -17.88 -8.14
N SER A 96 -17.52 -18.37 -8.76
CA SER A 96 -17.56 -19.46 -9.74
C SER A 96 -17.74 -20.86 -9.14
N MET A 97 -17.54 -21.00 -7.82
CA MET A 97 -17.74 -22.25 -7.05
C MET A 97 -19.19 -22.52 -6.65
#